data_AF-A0A2A2QE05-F1
#
_entry.id   AF-A0A2A2QE05-F1
#
_cell.length_a   1.000
_cell.length_b   1.000
_cell.length_c   1.000
_cell.angle_alpha   90.00
_cell.angle_beta   90.00
_cell.angle_gamma   90.00
#
_symmetry.space_group_name_H-M   'P 1'
#
loop_
_entity.id
_entity.type
_entity.pdbx_description
1 polymer ?
#
loop_
_entity_poly.entity_id
_entity_poly.type
_entity_poly.pdbx_seq_one_letter_code
_entity_poly.pdbx_strand_id
1 'polypeptide(L)' 'MSQVAELLKEASKLDPLDRAELVSSLLEDLDPSPHLVTDEEVLRRLEDLKSGRVKGLSEEEFWKACGRS' A
#
# COMPACT_ATOMS: atom_id res chain seq x y z
N MET A 1 29.43 0.40 7.27
CA MET A 1 28.19 -0.39 7.42
C MET A 1 27.07 0.37 6.74
N SER A 2 25.99 -0.30 6.30
CA SER A 2 24.84 0.43 5.78
C SER A 2 24.13 1.13 6.92
N GLN A 3 23.56 2.31 6.65
CA GLN A 3 22.74 3.06 7.60
C GLN A 3 21.61 2.21 8.19
N VAL A 4 21.05 1.28 7.38
CA VAL A 4 20.04 0.31 7.81
C VAL A 4 20.56 -0.62 8.91
N ALA A 5 21.80 -1.09 8.81
CA ALA A 5 22.37 -1.98 9.82
C ALA A 5 22.55 -1.28 11.18
N GLU A 6 22.84 0.03 11.18
CA GLU A 6 22.93 0.84 12.39
C GLU A 6 21.55 1.07 13.00
N LEU A 7 20.54 1.36 12.20
CA LEU A 7 19.14 1.50 12.66
C LEU A 7 18.60 0.20 13.28
N LEU A 8 18.89 -0.95 12.69
CA LEU A 8 18.49 -2.25 13.25
C LEU A 8 19.15 -2.52 14.60
N LYS A 9 20.41 -2.13 14.76
CA LYS A 9 21.13 -2.27 16.02
C LYS A 9 20.50 -1.42 17.12
N GLU A 10 20.13 -0.18 16.82
CA GLU A 10 19.47 0.70 17.81
C GLU A 10 18.03 0.24 18.10
N ALA A 11 17.27 -0.18 17.09
CA ALA A 11 15.92 -0.73 17.27
C ALA A 11 15.90 -1.99 18.17
N SER A 12 16.97 -2.80 18.14
CA SER A 12 17.09 -3.98 19.00
C SER A 12 17.22 -3.67 20.50
N LYS A 13 17.58 -2.43 20.85
CA LYS A 13 17.72 -1.96 22.24
C LYS A 13 16.41 -1.42 22.81
N LEU A 14 15.40 -1.19 21.96
CA LEU A 14 14.09 -0.71 22.38
C LEU A 14 13.34 -1.81 23.15
N ASP A 15 12.50 -1.37 24.07
CA ASP A 15 11.57 -2.27 24.72
C ASP A 15 10.47 -2.74 23.74
N PRO A 16 9.65 -3.73 24.11
CA PRO A 16 8.63 -4.26 23.21
C PRO A 16 7.58 -3.23 22.75
N LEU A 17 7.25 -2.22 23.57
CA LEU A 17 6.25 -1.21 23.26
C LEU A 17 6.82 -0.23 22.23
N ASP A 18 8.00 0.33 22.51
CA ASP A 18 8.67 1.29 21.64
C ASP A 18 9.05 0.66 20.29
N ARG A 19 9.40 -0.63 20.30
CA ARG A 19 9.68 -1.37 19.06
C ARG A 19 8.41 -1.58 18.22
N ALA A 20 7.26 -1.78 18.85
CA ALA A 20 5.98 -1.89 18.14
C ALA A 20 5.56 -0.56 17.51
N GLU A 21 5.72 0.55 18.24
CA GLU A 21 5.47 1.91 17.75
C GLU A 21 6.35 2.23 16.53
N LEU A 22 7.66 1.96 16.63
CA LEU A 22 8.61 2.16 15.52
C LEU A 22 8.21 1.39 14.27
N VAL A 23 7.76 0.13 14.42
CA VAL A 23 7.29 -0.67 13.29
C VAL A 23 6.01 -0.09 12.68
N SER A 24 5.07 0.40 13.49
CA SER A 24 3.85 1.03 12.99
C SER A 24 4.15 2.28 12.16
N SER A 25 4.98 3.20 12.68
CA SER A 25 5.33 4.43 11.95
C SER A 25 6.07 4.13 10.64
N LEU A 26 7.00 3.15 10.65
CA LEU A 26 7.69 2.76 9.42
C LEU A 26 6.75 2.13 8.39
N LEU A 27 5.72 1.39 8.82
CA LEU A 27 4.73 0.79 7.92
C LEU A 27 3.75 1.83 7.38
N GLU A 28 3.33 2.80 8.20
CA GLU A 28 2.50 3.92 7.78
C GLU A 28 3.23 4.80 6.75
N ASP A 29 4.52 5.08 6.96
CA ASP A 29 5.34 5.84 6.01
C ASP A 29 5.64 5.08 4.71
N LEU A 30 5.55 3.74 4.73
CA LEU A 30 5.75 2.89 3.55
C LEU A 30 4.50 2.77 2.66
N ASP A 31 3.32 3.18 3.16
CA ASP A 31 2.11 3.27 2.37
C ASP A 31 1.73 4.75 2.16
N PRO A 32 2.32 5.45 1.18
CA PRO A 32 2.32 6.91 1.12
C PRO A 32 0.94 7.53 0.84
N SER A 33 -0.09 6.71 0.64
CA SER A 33 -1.47 7.15 0.58
C SER A 33 -2.35 5.91 0.64
N PRO A 34 -3.29 5.76 1.60
CA PRO A 34 -4.48 4.99 1.28
C PRO A 34 -4.98 5.55 -0.05
N HIS A 35 -5.25 4.69 -1.03
CA HIS A 35 -5.82 5.10 -2.31
C HIS A 35 -7.23 5.66 -2.07
N LEU A 36 -7.31 6.85 -1.49
CA LEU A 36 -8.52 7.61 -1.30
C LEU A 36 -8.88 8.14 -2.67
N VAL A 37 -9.64 7.32 -3.37
CA VAL A 37 -10.29 7.69 -4.61
C VAL A 37 -11.37 8.71 -4.24
N THR A 38 -11.32 9.92 -4.80
CA THR A 38 -12.38 10.90 -4.55
C THR A 38 -13.69 10.45 -5.18
N ASP A 39 -14.82 10.95 -4.69
CA ASP A 39 -16.14 10.63 -5.24
C ASP A 39 -16.21 10.95 -6.75
N GLU A 40 -15.57 12.05 -7.19
CA GLU A 40 -15.52 12.40 -8.61
C GLU A 40 -14.75 11.38 -9.45
N GLU A 41 -13.65 10.82 -8.92
CA GLU A 41 -12.88 9.79 -9.61
C GLU A 41 -13.65 8.47 -9.66
N VAL A 42 -14.38 8.12 -8.59
CA VAL A 42 -15.27 6.94 -8.59
C VAL A 42 -16.35 7.07 -9.66
N LEU A 43 -17.02 8.22 -9.74
CA LEU A 43 -18.05 8.49 -10.74
C LEU A 43 -17.48 8.46 -12.17
N ARG A 44 -16.27 8.99 -12.38
CA ARG A 44 -15.59 8.96 -13.67
C ARG A 44 -15.27 7.53 -14.12
N ARG A 45 -14.70 6.71 -13.23
CA ARG A 45 -14.38 5.30 -13.53
C ARG A 45 -15.64 4.48 -13.80
N LEU A 46 -16.74 4.78 -13.11
CA LEU A 46 -18.03 4.16 -13.38
C LEU A 46 -18.53 4.49 -14.80
N GLU A 47 -18.41 5.75 -15.22
CA GLU A 47 -18.80 6.17 -16.57
C GLU A 47 -17.90 5.58 -17.65
N ASP A 48 -16.58 5.53 -17.42
CA ASP A 48 -15.64 4.86 -18.32
C ASP A 48 -15.99 3.36 -18.49
N LEU A 49 -16.44 2.70 -17.42
CA LEU A 49 -16.89 1.31 -17.47
C LEU A 49 -18.21 1.16 -18.24
N LYS A 50 -19.20 2.02 -17.97
CA LYS A 50 -20.51 1.99 -18.65
C LYS A 50 -20.41 2.33 -20.14
N SER A 51 -19.54 3.27 -20.49
CA SER A 51 -19.29 3.67 -21.88
C SER A 51 -18.48 2.65 -22.66
N GLY A 52 -17.89 1.65 -21.99
CA GLY A 52 -17.03 0.63 -22.60
C GLY A 52 -15.63 1.12 -22.95
N ARG A 53 -15.23 2.31 -22.48
CA ARG A 53 -13.86 2.83 -22.64
C ARG A 53 -12.85 1.96 -21.88
N VAL A 54 -13.25 1.39 -20.76
CA VAL A 54 -12.47 0.43 -19.99
C VAL A 54 -13.23 -0.88 -19.82
N LYS A 55 -12.49 -1.97 -19.59
CA LYS A 55 -13.05 -3.30 -19.33
C LYS A 55 -12.76 -3.68 -17.89
N GLY A 56 -13.78 -4.15 -17.17
CA GLY A 56 -13.59 -4.79 -15.87
C GLY A 56 -12.78 -6.08 -16.00
N LEU A 57 -11.94 -6.36 -15.02
CA LEU A 57 -11.22 -7.62 -14.89
C LEU A 57 -12.00 -8.58 -14.02
N SER A 58 -11.89 -9.88 -14.28
CA SER A 58 -12.25 -10.90 -13.30
C SER A 58 -11.29 -10.86 -12.11
N GLU A 59 -11.65 -11.48 -11.00
CA GLU A 59 -10.79 -11.56 -9.81
C GLU A 59 -9.45 -12.24 -10.12
N GLU A 60 -9.46 -13.33 -10.90
CA GLU A 60 -8.25 -14.03 -11.32
C GLU A 60 -7.35 -13.14 -12.21
N GLU A 61 -7.95 -12.42 -13.17
CA GLU A 61 -7.24 -11.47 -14.01
C GLU A 61 -6.63 -10.32 -13.21
N PHE A 62 -7.35 -9.85 -12.18
CA PHE A 62 -6.88 -8.81 -11.27
C PHE A 62 -5.65 -9.27 -10.47
N TRP A 63 -5.73 -10.42 -9.80
CA TRP A 63 -4.61 -10.93 -9.01
C TRP A 63 -3.37 -11.18 -9.86
N LYS A 64 -3.56 -11.79 -11.04
CA LYS A 64 -2.50 -11.99 -12.01
C LYS A 64 -1.86 -10.68 -12.45
N ALA A 65 -2.65 -9.63 -12.71
CA ALA A 65 -2.14 -8.31 -13.06
C ALA A 65 -1.36 -7.66 -11.89
N CYS A 66 -1.72 -7.96 -10.65
CA CYS A 66 -0.99 -7.54 -9.45
C CYS A 66 0.23 -8.40 -9.11
N GLY A 67 0.61 -9.36 -9.97
CA GLY A 67 1.75 -10.25 -9.73
C GLY A 67 1.54 -11.25 -8.60
N ARG A 68 0.28 -11.51 -8.25
CA ARG A 68 -0.12 -12.49 -7.24
C ARG A 68 -0.80 -13.66 -7.96
N SER A 69 -0.21 -14.85 -7.84
CA SER A 69 -0.72 -16.10 -8.42
C SER A 69 -1.15 -17.06 -7.34
#